data_AF-A0A942EKF8-F1
#
_entry.id   AF-A0A942EKF8-F1
#
_cell.length_a   1.000
_cell.length_b   1.000
_cell.length_c   1.000
_cell.angle_alpha   90.00
_cell.angle_beta   90.00
_cell.angle_gamma   90.00
#
_symmetry.space_group_name_H-M   'P 1'
#
loop_
_entity.id
_entity.type
_entity.pdbx_description
1 polymer ?
#
loop_
_entity_poly.entity_id
_entity_poly.type
_entity_poly.pdbx_seq_one_letter_code
_entity_poly.pdbx_strand_id
1 'polypeptide(L)'
;MFTYNGCSKTSDGIRWYYKLKLYNALRDAQKVAKATLGLDALKYKQEFLDILENKKLSTVFQPIVSLSSGEILGWEALTRGPENGYFHRPDTLFGFAEELGLLFALEKACREKAVSSIGGLDPEQKVFLNVHPRTMSDHSFVKGETLQILRSHGLTPRNIVFEITERHDIKDFTFFKQVVENYRSQGYRIAIDDVGAGFSGLQSIAEIRPDFIKIDMSLVRDIDSDYSRQSVVAALTNLADNINCKVIAEGIEAQKELNTLLLKGVHYAQGYYLARPLFPKPAVSGNIITYIRHRKITGLTSRSRYLSIGDLAVPALAVSENTSVAIVRELLDATRQSDSSLVIDKGQKTIGLVMRHNLHRILSARYGVSLYYQRPITTLMDHAPLVLESYTALELAAELAMNREQDKLYDDLVVVDTNGALVGVVSIQRLLEKLTRAQIELAKGTNPLTGLPGNLTIDEELSRRARHAPVSSIIYIDLDEFKSYNDTYGFKRGDQMIVLLSKIILHCTGKYGAEEDFVGHIGGDDLIVITLPECATQICRKIVQLFDRLVSGCFSAEDRVRKAFYGHDRFGNQEWLSLTSVTLAIVECKEQKDYGSLAETAAQLKKHVKAIPGSIFVRDRRAKN
;
A
#
# COMPACT_ATOMS: atom_id res chain seq x y z
N MET A 1 0.91 -17.25 -50.05
CA MET A 1 1.02 -16.55 -51.35
C MET A 1 -0.12 -15.55 -51.43
N PHE A 2 0.19 -14.27 -51.29
CA PHE A 2 -0.45 -13.09 -51.87
C PHE A 2 0.17 -11.89 -51.15
N THR A 3 1.28 -11.43 -51.71
CA THR A 3 1.95 -10.17 -51.41
C THR A 3 1.11 -9.03 -51.97
N TYR A 4 0.85 -7.99 -51.16
CA TYR A 4 0.44 -6.69 -51.70
C TYR A 4 1.43 -5.62 -51.23
N ASN A 5 2.43 -5.41 -52.09
CA ASN A 5 3.17 -4.16 -52.18
C ASN A 5 2.27 -3.11 -52.84
N GLY A 6 2.47 -1.84 -52.51
CA GLY A 6 2.18 -0.75 -53.44
C GLY A 6 1.20 0.28 -52.92
N CYS A 7 1.77 1.40 -52.45
CA CYS A 7 1.14 2.70 -52.42
C CYS A 7 0.51 2.99 -53.80
N SER A 8 -0.81 3.11 -53.90
CA SER A 8 -1.47 3.71 -55.06
C SER A 8 -2.68 4.54 -54.61
N LYS A 9 -2.66 5.82 -54.98
CA LYS A 9 -3.78 6.74 -54.89
C LYS A 9 -4.90 6.20 -55.80
N THR A 10 -5.87 5.47 -55.26
CA THR A 10 -7.03 4.96 -56.03
C THR A 10 -8.27 5.82 -55.80
N SER A 11 -9.07 5.94 -56.85
CA SER A 11 -10.36 6.66 -56.92
C SER A 11 -11.36 6.29 -55.82
N ASP A 12 -11.20 5.13 -55.19
CA ASP A 12 -12.08 4.65 -54.12
C ASP A 12 -11.86 5.35 -52.78
N GLY A 13 -10.62 5.76 -52.47
CA GLY A 13 -10.34 6.60 -51.28
C GLY A 13 -10.98 7.99 -51.39
N ILE A 14 -11.00 8.54 -52.61
CA ILE A 14 -11.65 9.82 -52.91
C ILE A 14 -13.18 9.66 -52.83
N ARG A 15 -13.74 8.58 -53.37
CA ARG A 15 -15.20 8.31 -53.36
C ARG A 15 -15.73 8.05 -51.94
N TRP A 16 -14.93 7.40 -51.09
CA TRP A 16 -15.25 7.20 -49.68
C TRP A 16 -15.20 8.52 -48.90
N TYR A 17 -14.18 9.36 -49.12
CA TYR A 17 -14.06 10.70 -48.53
C TYR A 17 -15.28 11.59 -48.85
N TYR A 18 -15.77 11.59 -50.09
CA TYR A 18 -16.98 12.34 -50.47
C TYR A 18 -18.26 11.75 -49.88
N LYS A 19 -18.39 10.42 -49.77
CA LYS A 19 -19.54 9.79 -49.09
C LYS A 19 -19.59 10.13 -47.61
N LEU A 20 -18.44 10.14 -46.93
CA LEU A 20 -18.34 10.52 -45.52
C LEU A 20 -18.66 12.00 -45.33
N LYS A 21 -18.16 12.88 -46.20
CA LYS A 21 -18.53 14.31 -46.21
C LYS A 21 -20.02 14.52 -46.44
N LEU A 22 -20.64 13.77 -47.36
CA LEU A 22 -22.07 13.88 -47.66
C LEU A 22 -22.94 13.36 -46.51
N TYR A 23 -22.57 12.22 -45.92
CA TYR A 23 -23.26 11.65 -44.76
C TYR A 23 -23.18 12.56 -43.54
N ASN A 24 -22.00 13.12 -43.26
CA ASN A 24 -21.82 14.10 -42.19
C ASN A 24 -22.63 15.37 -42.48
N ALA A 25 -22.56 15.92 -43.70
CA ALA A 25 -23.35 17.10 -44.08
C ALA A 25 -24.86 16.88 -43.94
N LEU A 26 -25.38 15.71 -44.31
CA LEU A 26 -26.79 15.35 -44.13
C LEU A 26 -27.16 15.23 -42.64
N ARG A 27 -26.31 14.57 -41.84
CA ARG A 27 -26.52 14.44 -40.39
C ARG A 27 -26.46 15.78 -39.68
N ASP A 28 -25.55 16.66 -40.09
CA ASP A 28 -25.39 18.01 -39.56
C ASP A 28 -26.60 18.87 -39.91
N ALA A 29 -27.07 18.81 -41.16
CA ALA A 29 -28.31 19.47 -41.57
C ALA A 29 -29.52 18.96 -40.77
N GLN A 30 -29.57 17.65 -40.48
CA GLN A 30 -30.64 17.03 -39.69
C GLN A 30 -30.60 17.43 -38.21
N LYS A 31 -29.41 17.62 -37.63
CA LYS A 31 -29.21 18.05 -36.24
C LYS A 31 -29.46 19.56 -36.04
N VAL A 32 -29.06 20.39 -37.02
CA VAL A 32 -29.37 21.82 -37.07
C VAL A 32 -30.88 22.03 -37.21
N ALA A 33 -31.55 21.25 -38.06
CA ALA A 33 -33.01 21.29 -38.22
C ALA A 33 -33.77 20.87 -36.95
N LYS A 34 -33.16 20.08 -36.06
CA LYS A 34 -33.72 19.66 -34.76
C LYS A 34 -33.37 20.58 -33.59
N ALA A 35 -32.78 21.76 -33.84
CA ALA A 35 -32.34 22.72 -32.81
C ALA A 35 -31.40 22.13 -31.74
N THR A 36 -30.68 21.04 -32.05
CA THR A 36 -29.80 20.33 -31.10
C THR A 36 -28.33 20.73 -31.24
N LEU A 37 -27.95 21.42 -32.33
CA LEU A 37 -26.64 22.05 -32.48
C LEU A 37 -26.78 23.56 -32.22
N GLY A 38 -26.08 24.09 -31.21
CA GLY A 38 -26.00 25.54 -30.98
C GLY A 38 -25.27 26.26 -32.13
N LEU A 39 -25.56 27.55 -32.34
CA LEU A 39 -24.87 28.39 -33.33
C LEU A 39 -23.34 28.41 -33.13
N ASP A 40 -22.88 28.25 -31.89
CA ASP A 40 -21.47 28.12 -31.53
C ASP A 40 -20.82 26.85 -32.09
N ALA A 41 -21.57 25.76 -32.25
CA ALA A 41 -21.04 24.51 -32.79
C ALA A 41 -20.70 24.62 -34.28
N LEU A 42 -21.39 25.47 -35.05
CA LEU A 42 -21.03 25.75 -36.44
C LEU A 42 -19.72 26.56 -36.53
N LYS A 43 -19.44 27.45 -35.58
CA LYS A 43 -18.22 28.26 -35.52
C LYS A 43 -16.96 27.41 -35.34
N TYR A 44 -17.02 26.41 -34.45
CA TYR A 44 -15.85 25.58 -34.11
C TYR A 44 -15.75 24.28 -34.90
N LYS A 45 -16.75 23.94 -35.71
CA LYS A 45 -16.75 22.70 -36.51
C LYS A 45 -15.63 22.65 -37.55
N GLN A 46 -15.37 23.72 -38.31
CA GLN A 46 -14.25 23.75 -39.25
C GLN A 46 -12.91 23.55 -38.52
N GLU A 47 -12.72 24.21 -37.38
CA GLU A 47 -11.51 24.06 -36.56
C GLU A 47 -11.34 22.61 -36.08
N PHE A 48 -12.41 21.98 -35.58
CA PHE A 48 -12.37 20.58 -35.14
C PHE A 48 -12.03 19.60 -36.28
N LEU A 49 -12.63 19.79 -37.46
CA LEU A 49 -12.34 18.97 -38.62
C LEU A 49 -10.89 19.14 -39.09
N ASP A 50 -10.37 20.38 -39.06
CA ASP A 50 -8.96 20.68 -39.35
C ASP A 50 -8.01 19.99 -38.34
N ILE A 51 -8.37 19.97 -37.05
CA ILE A 51 -7.60 19.23 -36.03
C ILE A 51 -7.50 17.74 -36.37
N LEU A 52 -8.60 17.11 -36.80
CA LEU A 52 -8.62 15.70 -37.17
C LEU A 52 -7.88 15.43 -38.49
N GLU A 53 -8.15 16.21 -39.55
CA GLU A 53 -7.58 16.01 -40.88
C GLU A 53 -6.06 16.24 -40.89
N ASN A 54 -5.60 17.28 -40.18
CA ASN A 54 -4.18 17.64 -40.10
C ASN A 54 -3.49 17.10 -38.83
N LYS A 55 -4.15 16.21 -38.08
CA LYS A 55 -3.63 15.57 -36.85
C LYS A 55 -3.00 16.56 -35.86
N LYS A 56 -3.63 17.71 -35.65
CA LYS A 56 -3.16 18.78 -34.73
C LYS A 56 -3.44 18.45 -33.26
N LEU A 57 -3.15 17.21 -32.89
CA LEU A 57 -3.23 16.70 -31.53
C LEU A 57 -1.82 16.50 -31.00
N SER A 58 -1.63 16.78 -29.73
CA SER A 58 -0.43 16.40 -28.98
C SER A 58 -0.80 15.43 -27.87
N THR A 59 0.20 14.68 -27.40
CA THR A 59 0.03 13.73 -26.30
C THR A 59 1.08 14.06 -25.25
N VAL A 60 0.62 14.25 -24.02
CA VAL A 60 1.49 14.31 -22.84
C VAL A 60 1.33 13.01 -22.06
N PHE A 61 2.38 12.63 -21.33
CA PHE A 61 2.43 11.36 -20.63
C PHE A 61 2.56 11.59 -19.15
N GLN A 62 1.79 10.86 -18.34
CA GLN A 62 1.92 10.86 -16.89
C GLN A 62 2.34 9.48 -16.39
N PRO A 63 3.37 9.37 -15.53
CA PRO A 63 3.88 8.07 -15.12
C PRO A 63 2.98 7.44 -14.05
N ILE A 64 2.86 6.12 -14.13
CA ILE A 64 2.23 5.26 -13.13
C ILE A 64 3.34 4.48 -12.45
N VAL A 65 3.46 4.64 -11.14
CA VAL A 65 4.62 4.19 -10.35
C VAL A 65 4.22 3.03 -9.47
N SER A 66 5.04 1.99 -9.45
CA SER A 66 4.97 0.87 -8.50
C SER A 66 5.26 1.38 -7.09
N LEU A 67 4.30 1.23 -6.20
CA LEU A 67 4.49 1.52 -4.78
C LEU A 67 5.33 0.45 -4.06
N SER A 68 5.60 -0.68 -4.73
CA SER A 68 6.42 -1.77 -4.17
C SER A 68 7.90 -1.71 -4.59
N SER A 69 8.23 -1.12 -5.73
CA SER A 69 9.62 -1.02 -6.24
C SER A 69 10.07 0.42 -6.51
N GLY A 70 9.15 1.37 -6.57
CA GLY A 70 9.40 2.74 -7.03
C GLY A 70 9.63 2.83 -8.55
N GLU A 71 9.55 1.73 -9.28
CA GLU A 71 9.75 1.70 -10.73
C GLU A 71 8.49 2.13 -11.47
N ILE A 72 8.68 2.63 -12.70
CA ILE A 72 7.56 3.04 -13.55
C ILE A 72 6.96 1.81 -14.22
N LEU A 73 5.68 1.53 -13.92
CA LEU A 73 4.89 0.53 -14.62
C LEU A 73 4.65 0.95 -16.08
N GLY A 74 4.37 2.22 -16.28
CA GLY A 74 3.99 2.75 -17.59
C GLY A 74 3.59 4.21 -17.52
N TRP A 75 2.99 4.68 -18.62
CA TRP A 75 2.49 6.04 -18.72
C TRP A 75 1.06 6.08 -19.24
N GLU A 76 0.24 6.94 -18.66
CA GLU A 76 -1.05 7.31 -19.22
C GLU A 76 -0.86 8.35 -20.32
N ALA A 77 -1.43 8.10 -21.49
CA ALA A 77 -1.40 8.99 -22.63
C ALA A 77 -2.59 9.95 -22.58
N LEU A 78 -2.30 11.22 -22.30
CA LEU A 78 -3.29 12.27 -22.15
C LEU A 78 -3.26 13.18 -23.38
N THR A 79 -4.37 13.17 -24.13
CA THR A 79 -4.49 13.98 -25.35
C THR A 79 -4.59 15.47 -25.02
N ARG A 80 -4.01 16.32 -25.85
CA ARG A 80 -4.22 17.78 -25.84
C ARG A 80 -4.54 18.22 -27.26
N GLY A 81 -5.49 19.13 -27.41
CA GLY A 81 -5.68 19.83 -28.67
C GLY A 81 -4.65 20.96 -28.85
N PRO A 82 -4.80 21.78 -29.90
CA PRO A 82 -3.91 22.90 -30.17
C PRO A 82 -3.73 23.81 -28.95
N GLU A 83 -2.49 24.22 -28.69
CA GLU A 83 -2.16 25.11 -27.58
C GLU A 83 -2.87 26.47 -27.74
N ASN A 84 -3.41 27.01 -26.65
CA ASN A 84 -4.21 28.25 -26.63
C ASN A 84 -5.48 28.26 -27.50
N GLY A 85 -5.92 27.10 -28.01
CA GLY A 85 -7.17 26.95 -28.78
C GLY A 85 -8.38 26.56 -27.92
N TYR A 86 -9.59 26.70 -28.48
CA TYR A 86 -10.84 26.28 -27.82
C TYR A 86 -10.82 24.79 -27.45
N PHE A 87 -10.22 23.98 -28.32
CA PHE A 87 -10.10 22.54 -28.15
C PHE A 87 -8.85 22.08 -27.40
N HIS A 88 -8.12 22.99 -26.73
CA HIS A 88 -6.90 22.62 -26.00
C HIS A 88 -7.17 21.54 -24.93
N ARG A 89 -8.28 21.69 -24.20
CA ARG A 89 -8.66 20.80 -23.11
C ARG A 89 -9.42 19.56 -23.61
N PRO A 90 -9.17 18.36 -23.05
CA PRO A 90 -9.85 17.13 -23.46
C PRO A 90 -11.37 17.16 -23.30
N ASP A 91 -11.88 17.71 -22.21
CA ASP A 91 -13.31 17.78 -21.92
C ASP A 91 -14.08 18.48 -23.05
N THR A 92 -13.56 19.62 -23.53
CA THR A 92 -14.12 20.35 -24.67
C THR A 92 -13.99 19.57 -25.98
N LEU A 93 -12.82 18.96 -26.23
CA LEU A 93 -12.53 18.21 -27.45
C LEU A 93 -13.43 16.96 -27.61
N PHE A 94 -13.56 16.17 -26.54
CA PHE A 94 -14.35 14.93 -26.56
C PHE A 94 -15.86 15.20 -26.51
N GLY A 95 -16.32 16.19 -25.74
CA GLY A 95 -17.73 16.60 -25.74
C GLY A 95 -18.20 17.04 -27.12
N PHE A 96 -17.38 17.85 -27.80
CA PHE A 96 -17.67 18.28 -29.16
C PHE A 96 -17.64 17.13 -30.19
N ALA A 97 -16.71 16.18 -30.03
CA ALA A 97 -16.67 14.97 -30.86
C ALA A 97 -17.92 14.10 -30.69
N GLU A 98 -18.47 14.01 -29.47
CA GLU A 98 -19.71 13.29 -29.21
C GLU A 98 -20.90 14.00 -29.86
N GLU A 99 -21.01 15.32 -29.72
CA GLU A 99 -22.06 16.13 -30.36
C GLU A 99 -22.10 15.97 -31.87
N LEU A 100 -20.92 15.94 -32.53
CA LEU A 100 -20.82 15.68 -33.98
C LEU A 100 -20.93 14.20 -34.32
N GLY A 101 -20.75 13.30 -33.36
CA GLY A 101 -20.68 11.86 -33.54
C GLY A 101 -19.46 11.44 -34.36
N LEU A 102 -18.32 12.09 -34.10
CA LEU A 102 -16.99 11.84 -34.65
C LEU A 102 -16.04 11.26 -33.58
N LEU A 103 -16.60 10.71 -32.49
CA LEU A 103 -15.84 10.19 -31.36
C LEU A 103 -14.82 9.10 -31.76
N PHE A 104 -15.22 8.17 -32.63
CA PHE A 104 -14.30 7.13 -33.13
C PHE A 104 -13.11 7.73 -33.91
N ALA A 105 -13.38 8.72 -34.78
CA ALA A 105 -12.33 9.37 -35.55
C ALA A 105 -11.33 10.10 -34.65
N LEU A 106 -11.82 10.77 -33.61
CA LEU A 106 -10.98 11.42 -32.60
C LEU A 106 -10.15 10.38 -31.82
N GLU A 107 -10.76 9.35 -31.26
CA GLU A 107 -10.04 8.32 -30.51
C GLU A 107 -8.95 7.63 -31.33
N LYS A 108 -9.25 7.35 -32.59
CA LYS A 108 -8.26 6.80 -33.52
C LYS A 108 -7.07 7.73 -33.68
N ALA A 109 -7.31 9.02 -33.92
CA ALA A 109 -6.25 10.02 -34.05
C ALA A 109 -5.44 10.17 -32.75
N CYS A 110 -6.10 10.17 -31.59
CA CYS A 110 -5.45 10.21 -30.27
C CYS A 110 -4.55 8.99 -30.06
N ARG A 111 -5.03 7.80 -30.36
CA ARG A 111 -4.29 6.54 -30.22
C ARG A 111 -3.09 6.46 -31.15
N GLU A 112 -3.26 6.83 -32.42
CA GLU A 112 -2.15 6.95 -33.38
C GLU A 112 -1.09 7.93 -32.89
N LYS A 113 -1.52 9.10 -32.38
CA LYS A 113 -0.60 10.10 -31.85
C LYS A 113 0.13 9.61 -30.60
N ALA A 114 -0.56 8.96 -29.67
CA ALA A 114 0.03 8.43 -28.46
C ALA A 114 1.09 7.34 -28.76
N VAL A 115 0.76 6.36 -29.62
CA VAL A 115 1.67 5.28 -30.01
C VAL A 115 2.89 5.81 -30.76
N SER A 116 2.71 6.80 -31.63
CA SER A 116 3.84 7.42 -32.34
C SER A 116 4.71 8.31 -31.46
N SER A 117 4.18 8.80 -30.33
CA SER A 117 4.87 9.78 -29.47
C SER A 117 5.50 9.17 -28.22
N ILE A 118 5.12 7.97 -27.79
CA ILE A 118 5.60 7.37 -26.53
C ILE A 118 7.11 7.04 -26.54
N GLY A 119 7.68 6.78 -27.72
CA GLY A 119 9.07 6.35 -27.87
C GLY A 119 9.30 4.90 -27.42
N GLY A 120 10.55 4.56 -27.11
CA GLY A 120 10.93 3.20 -26.68
C GLY A 120 10.36 2.85 -25.30
N LEU A 121 9.96 1.58 -25.14
CA LEU A 121 9.47 0.99 -23.90
C LEU A 121 10.17 -0.34 -23.66
N ASP A 122 10.42 -0.63 -22.38
CA ASP A 122 10.80 -1.98 -21.97
C ASP A 122 9.63 -2.96 -22.17
N PRO A 123 9.88 -4.27 -22.34
CA PRO A 123 8.83 -5.25 -22.61
C PRO A 123 7.68 -5.26 -21.59
N GLU A 124 7.98 -4.98 -20.33
CA GLU A 124 6.99 -4.95 -19.24
C GLU A 124 6.34 -3.58 -19.03
N GLN A 125 6.89 -2.52 -19.64
CA GLN A 125 6.32 -1.18 -19.53
C GLN A 125 5.05 -1.03 -20.36
N LYS A 126 4.14 -0.23 -19.83
CA LYS A 126 2.78 -0.06 -20.35
C LYS A 126 2.51 1.34 -20.85
N VAL A 127 1.56 1.45 -21.77
CA VAL A 127 0.89 2.69 -22.15
C VAL A 127 -0.59 2.51 -21.90
N PHE A 128 -1.14 3.40 -21.10
CA PHE A 128 -2.56 3.43 -20.82
C PHE A 128 -3.25 4.38 -21.79
N LEU A 129 -4.29 3.87 -22.46
CA LEU A 129 -5.02 4.56 -23.51
C LEU A 129 -6.51 4.56 -23.17
N ASN A 130 -7.09 5.74 -23.07
CA ASN A 130 -8.53 5.93 -22.90
C ASN A 130 -9.32 5.39 -24.10
N VAL A 131 -10.39 4.64 -23.83
CA VAL A 131 -11.33 4.12 -24.83
C VAL A 131 -12.76 4.23 -24.33
N HIS A 132 -13.61 4.84 -25.15
CA HIS A 132 -15.04 4.91 -24.91
C HIS A 132 -15.73 3.65 -25.46
N PRO A 133 -16.60 2.97 -24.67
CA PRO A 133 -17.29 1.74 -25.10
C PRO A 133 -18.03 1.82 -26.45
N ARG A 134 -18.57 3.00 -26.81
CA ARG A 134 -19.36 3.21 -28.02
C ARG A 134 -18.55 3.12 -29.30
N THR A 135 -17.23 3.29 -29.25
CA THR A 135 -16.39 3.31 -30.45
C THR A 135 -16.29 1.94 -31.13
N MET A 136 -16.60 0.86 -30.43
CA MET A 136 -16.72 -0.49 -31.00
C MET A 136 -18.01 -0.73 -31.80
N SER A 137 -19.05 0.10 -31.59
CA SER A 137 -20.28 0.04 -32.38
C SER A 137 -20.19 0.83 -33.69
N ASP A 138 -19.10 1.57 -33.91
CA ASP A 138 -18.94 2.38 -35.11
C ASP A 138 -18.67 1.49 -36.33
N HIS A 139 -19.36 1.74 -37.44
CA HIS A 139 -19.19 1.00 -38.68
C HIS A 139 -17.77 1.10 -39.28
N SER A 140 -17.00 2.10 -38.85
CA SER A 140 -15.63 2.35 -39.28
C SER A 140 -14.59 1.60 -38.44
N PHE A 141 -15.02 0.90 -37.38
CA PHE A 141 -14.15 0.08 -36.56
C PHE A 141 -13.67 -1.15 -37.35
N VAL A 142 -12.36 -1.22 -37.61
CA VAL A 142 -11.72 -2.37 -38.26
C VAL A 142 -10.82 -3.09 -37.26
N LYS A 143 -11.10 -4.37 -37.02
CA LYS A 143 -10.29 -5.20 -36.11
C LYS A 143 -8.85 -5.30 -36.63
N GLY A 144 -7.88 -5.06 -35.75
CA GLY A 144 -6.44 -5.21 -36.04
C GLY A 144 -5.72 -3.95 -36.54
N GLU A 145 -6.40 -2.82 -36.76
CA GLU A 145 -5.74 -1.57 -37.16
C GLU A 145 -4.74 -1.07 -36.11
N THR A 146 -5.14 -1.09 -34.83
CA THR A 146 -4.25 -0.77 -33.71
C THR A 146 -3.00 -1.66 -33.69
N LEU A 147 -3.14 -2.95 -34.00
CA LEU A 147 -2.00 -3.87 -34.03
C LEU A 147 -0.97 -3.50 -35.10
N GLN A 148 -1.41 -2.98 -36.25
CA GLN A 148 -0.51 -2.53 -37.32
C GLN A 148 0.30 -1.31 -36.87
N ILE A 149 -0.36 -0.35 -36.21
CA ILE A 149 0.29 0.86 -35.68
C ILE A 149 1.30 0.51 -34.59
N LEU A 150 0.99 -0.46 -33.71
CA LEU A 150 1.92 -0.92 -32.68
C LEU A 150 3.17 -1.57 -33.29
N ARG A 151 2.98 -2.45 -34.28
CA ARG A 151 4.09 -3.14 -34.96
C ARG A 151 5.05 -2.17 -35.63
N SER A 152 4.55 -1.10 -36.26
CA SER A 152 5.41 -0.10 -36.89
C SER A 152 6.26 0.70 -35.90
N HIS A 153 5.96 0.62 -34.59
CA HIS A 153 6.68 1.32 -33.52
C HIS A 153 7.37 0.36 -32.53
N GLY A 154 7.49 -0.93 -32.88
CA GLY A 154 8.16 -1.93 -32.04
C GLY A 154 7.39 -2.30 -30.77
N LEU A 155 6.10 -1.98 -30.69
CA LEU A 155 5.24 -2.30 -29.56
C LEU A 155 4.41 -3.54 -29.80
N THR A 156 4.03 -4.21 -28.72
CA THR A 156 3.12 -5.36 -28.74
C THR A 156 1.80 -5.04 -28.04
N PRO A 157 0.72 -5.82 -28.25
CA PRO A 157 -0.52 -5.66 -27.50
C PRO A 157 -0.34 -5.70 -25.99
N ARG A 158 0.68 -6.41 -25.48
CA ARG A 158 0.98 -6.50 -24.05
C ARG A 158 1.46 -5.18 -23.46
N ASN A 159 2.00 -4.28 -24.28
CA ASN A 159 2.41 -2.94 -23.85
C ASN A 159 1.21 -2.00 -23.69
N ILE A 160 0.01 -2.36 -24.14
CA ILE A 160 -1.15 -1.46 -24.14
C ILE A 160 -2.18 -1.92 -23.11
N VAL A 161 -2.62 -0.96 -22.30
CA VAL A 161 -3.75 -1.09 -21.38
C VAL A 161 -4.85 -0.14 -21.88
N PHE A 162 -6.04 -0.66 -22.13
CA PHE A 162 -7.19 0.18 -22.44
C PHE A 162 -7.95 0.54 -21.17
N GLU A 163 -8.10 1.83 -20.95
CA GLU A 163 -8.86 2.40 -19.83
C GLU A 163 -10.29 2.63 -20.29
N ILE A 164 -11.23 2.11 -19.50
CA ILE A 164 -12.64 2.25 -19.79
C ILE A 164 -13.31 2.93 -18.60
N THR A 165 -13.92 4.09 -18.84
CA THR A 165 -14.56 4.90 -17.82
C THR A 165 -15.92 4.34 -17.39
N GLU A 166 -16.18 4.33 -16.09
CA GLU A 166 -17.45 3.87 -15.50
C GLU A 166 -18.61 4.88 -15.71
N ARG A 167 -18.30 6.17 -15.85
CA ARG A 167 -19.28 7.29 -15.82
C ARG A 167 -20.33 7.27 -16.94
N HIS A 168 -20.10 6.51 -18.01
CA HIS A 168 -21.07 6.37 -19.08
C HIS A 168 -21.97 5.18 -18.77
N ASP A 169 -23.19 5.42 -18.25
CA ASP A 169 -24.22 4.42 -17.94
C ASP A 169 -24.08 3.18 -18.85
N ILE A 170 -23.46 2.12 -18.34
CA ILE A 170 -23.37 0.83 -19.04
C ILE A 170 -24.76 0.20 -18.92
N LYS A 171 -25.71 0.68 -19.73
CA LYS A 171 -27.08 0.14 -19.77
C LYS A 171 -27.10 -1.26 -20.38
N ASP A 172 -26.07 -1.61 -21.14
CA ASP A 172 -25.88 -2.93 -21.76
C ASP A 172 -24.50 -3.51 -21.39
N PHE A 173 -24.46 -4.19 -20.24
CA PHE A 173 -23.28 -4.92 -19.78
C PHE A 173 -22.90 -6.09 -20.70
N THR A 174 -23.85 -6.63 -21.46
CA THR A 174 -23.57 -7.72 -22.41
C THR A 174 -22.71 -7.20 -23.55
N PHE A 175 -23.12 -6.09 -24.15
CA PHE A 175 -22.32 -5.39 -25.16
C PHE A 175 -20.96 -4.97 -24.61
N PHE A 176 -20.93 -4.41 -23.40
CA PHE A 176 -19.69 -3.97 -22.78
C PHE A 176 -18.68 -5.11 -22.55
N LYS A 177 -19.17 -6.27 -22.10
CA LYS A 177 -18.35 -7.48 -21.96
C LYS A 177 -17.79 -7.96 -23.30
N GLN A 178 -18.59 -7.92 -24.37
CA GLN A 178 -18.12 -8.27 -25.72
C GLN A 178 -17.00 -7.34 -26.20
N VAL A 179 -17.09 -6.04 -25.90
CA VAL A 179 -16.05 -5.05 -26.20
C VAL A 179 -14.74 -5.39 -25.50
N VAL A 180 -14.80 -5.64 -24.20
CA VAL A 180 -13.64 -6.04 -23.39
C VAL A 180 -13.00 -7.33 -23.93
N GLU A 181 -13.81 -8.35 -24.18
CA GLU A 181 -13.33 -9.64 -24.69
C GLU A 181 -12.72 -9.54 -26.09
N ASN A 182 -13.25 -8.66 -26.96
CA ASN A 182 -12.64 -8.40 -28.26
C ASN A 182 -11.23 -7.81 -28.12
N TYR A 183 -10.99 -6.90 -27.17
CA TYR A 183 -9.65 -6.39 -26.89
C TYR A 183 -8.74 -7.45 -26.27
N ARG A 184 -9.23 -8.20 -25.28
CA ARG A 184 -8.44 -9.28 -24.66
C ARG A 184 -8.03 -10.36 -25.64
N SER A 185 -8.91 -10.74 -26.57
CA SER A 185 -8.61 -11.72 -27.62
C SER A 185 -7.43 -11.31 -28.51
N GLN A 186 -7.08 -10.02 -28.54
CA GLN A 186 -5.95 -9.47 -29.29
C GLN A 186 -4.68 -9.31 -28.43
N GLY A 187 -4.75 -9.64 -27.13
CA GLY A 187 -3.62 -9.60 -26.19
C GLY A 187 -3.50 -8.29 -25.40
N TYR A 188 -4.47 -7.38 -25.52
CA TYR A 188 -4.51 -6.13 -24.76
C TYR A 188 -4.86 -6.38 -23.29
N ARG A 189 -4.44 -5.47 -22.42
CA ARG A 189 -4.83 -5.41 -21.00
C ARG A 189 -5.95 -4.39 -20.80
N ILE A 190 -6.73 -4.54 -19.76
CA ILE A 190 -7.93 -3.72 -19.50
C ILE A 190 -7.85 -3.10 -18.12
N ALA A 191 -8.14 -1.80 -18.04
CA ALA A 191 -8.31 -1.06 -16.81
C ALA A 191 -9.75 -0.50 -16.73
N ILE A 192 -10.33 -0.52 -15.53
CA ILE A 192 -11.55 0.25 -15.23
C ILE A 192 -11.13 1.55 -14.58
N ASP A 193 -11.63 2.66 -15.10
CA ASP A 193 -11.28 4.02 -14.69
C ASP A 193 -12.40 4.69 -13.86
N ASP A 194 -12.04 5.69 -13.05
CA ASP A 194 -12.92 6.47 -12.16
C ASP A 194 -13.67 5.66 -11.07
N VAL A 195 -13.13 4.52 -10.60
CA VAL A 195 -13.80 3.71 -9.56
C VAL A 195 -13.88 4.50 -8.25
N GLY A 196 -15.10 4.72 -7.77
CA GLY A 196 -15.40 5.47 -6.54
C GLY A 196 -16.12 6.80 -6.74
N ALA A 197 -16.17 7.31 -7.98
CA ALA A 197 -16.93 8.52 -8.33
C ALA A 197 -18.44 8.26 -8.55
N GLY A 198 -18.89 6.99 -8.50
CA GLY A 198 -20.27 6.55 -8.78
C GLY A 198 -20.66 5.21 -8.11
N PHE A 199 -21.86 4.72 -8.42
CA PHE A 199 -22.48 3.56 -7.73
C PHE A 199 -22.25 2.19 -8.41
N SER A 200 -21.59 2.10 -9.58
CA SER A 200 -21.58 0.92 -10.46
C SER A 200 -20.23 0.19 -10.56
N GLY A 201 -19.19 0.66 -9.86
CA GLY A 201 -17.81 0.18 -10.03
C GLY A 201 -17.59 -1.27 -9.59
N LEU A 202 -18.20 -1.67 -8.48
CA LEU A 202 -18.08 -3.05 -7.99
C LEU A 202 -18.72 -4.08 -8.92
N GLN A 203 -19.85 -3.73 -9.54
CA GLN A 203 -20.50 -4.60 -10.52
C GLN A 203 -19.64 -4.74 -11.77
N SER A 204 -19.08 -3.63 -12.26
CA SER A 204 -18.16 -3.63 -13.41
C SER A 204 -16.93 -4.49 -13.13
N ILE A 205 -16.32 -4.36 -11.95
CA ILE A 205 -15.18 -5.20 -11.52
C ILE A 205 -15.55 -6.69 -11.54
N ALA A 206 -16.70 -7.06 -10.99
CA ALA A 206 -17.14 -8.45 -10.90
C ALA A 206 -17.38 -9.10 -12.28
N GLU A 207 -17.99 -8.37 -13.21
CA GLU A 207 -18.35 -8.87 -14.54
C GLU A 207 -17.17 -8.91 -15.52
N ILE A 208 -16.28 -7.90 -15.44
CA ILE A 208 -15.20 -7.69 -16.40
C ILE A 208 -13.91 -8.33 -15.94
N ARG A 209 -13.68 -8.44 -14.62
CA ARG A 209 -12.43 -8.93 -14.02
C ARG A 209 -11.20 -8.24 -14.63
N PRO A 210 -11.07 -6.91 -14.52
CA PRO A 210 -10.02 -6.16 -15.21
C PRO A 210 -8.61 -6.55 -14.73
N ASP A 211 -7.59 -6.16 -15.49
CA ASP A 211 -6.19 -6.29 -15.08
C ASP A 211 -5.81 -5.17 -14.09
N PHE A 212 -6.41 -3.99 -14.25
CA PHE A 212 -6.21 -2.83 -13.38
C PHE A 212 -7.53 -2.16 -12.98
N ILE A 213 -7.57 -1.65 -11.76
CA ILE A 213 -8.62 -0.77 -11.25
C ILE A 213 -7.97 0.56 -10.92
N LYS A 214 -8.43 1.65 -11.53
CA LYS A 214 -8.00 2.99 -11.18
C LYS A 214 -9.00 3.60 -10.20
N ILE A 215 -8.51 3.98 -9.03
CA ILE A 215 -9.29 4.60 -7.96
C ILE A 215 -9.26 6.11 -8.17
N ASP A 216 -10.45 6.69 -8.30
CA ASP A 216 -10.64 8.12 -8.55
C ASP A 216 -10.05 8.99 -7.42
N MET A 217 -9.58 10.18 -7.79
CA MET A 217 -9.00 11.17 -6.89
C MET A 217 -9.91 11.52 -5.70
N SER A 218 -11.24 11.44 -5.83
CA SER A 218 -12.20 11.67 -4.75
C SER A 218 -12.05 10.71 -3.56
N LEU A 219 -11.48 9.52 -3.78
CA LEU A 219 -11.14 8.57 -2.72
C LEU A 219 -9.70 8.72 -2.20
N VAL A 220 -8.83 9.43 -2.95
CA VAL A 220 -7.40 9.60 -2.61
C VAL A 220 -7.12 10.94 -1.95
N ARG A 221 -7.80 12.01 -2.36
CA ARG A 221 -7.60 13.37 -1.81
C ARG A 221 -7.83 13.38 -0.30
N ASP A 222 -6.90 13.93 0.46
CA ASP A 222 -6.95 14.04 1.92
C ASP A 222 -7.16 12.69 2.68
N ILE A 223 -6.84 11.56 2.04
CA ILE A 223 -7.05 10.21 2.60
C ILE A 223 -6.28 9.98 3.90
N ASP A 224 -5.20 10.72 4.15
CA ASP A 224 -4.42 10.62 5.38
C ASP A 224 -5.23 10.99 6.63
N SER A 225 -6.25 11.82 6.48
CA SER A 225 -7.11 12.26 7.59
C SER A 225 -8.51 11.60 7.60
N ASP A 226 -8.91 10.97 6.48
CA ASP A 226 -10.24 10.37 6.32
C ASP A 226 -10.19 8.84 6.45
N TYR A 227 -10.55 8.33 7.63
CA TYR A 227 -10.61 6.89 7.90
C TYR A 227 -11.62 6.13 7.04
N SER A 228 -12.70 6.78 6.59
CA SER A 228 -13.69 6.13 5.75
C SER A 228 -13.11 5.87 4.36
N ARG A 229 -12.45 6.88 3.76
CA ARG A 229 -11.71 6.72 2.50
C ARG A 229 -10.61 5.67 2.62
N GLN A 230 -9.85 5.67 3.73
CA GLN A 230 -8.85 4.64 4.00
C GLN A 230 -9.44 3.22 4.02
N SER A 231 -10.59 3.03 4.68
CA SER A 231 -11.27 1.74 4.73
C SER A 231 -11.77 1.30 3.36
N VAL A 232 -12.33 2.21 2.56
CA VAL A 232 -12.79 1.93 1.20
C VAL A 232 -11.63 1.53 0.30
N VAL A 233 -10.54 2.31 0.30
CA VAL A 233 -9.34 2.00 -0.50
C VAL A 233 -8.70 0.67 -0.08
N ALA A 234 -8.63 0.39 1.22
CA ALA A 234 -8.14 -0.91 1.72
C ALA A 234 -9.03 -2.08 1.27
N ALA A 235 -10.35 -1.92 1.33
CA ALA A 235 -11.29 -2.94 0.87
C ALA A 235 -11.18 -3.20 -0.64
N LEU A 236 -11.06 -2.14 -1.45
CA LEU A 236 -10.85 -2.26 -2.90
C LEU A 236 -9.51 -2.92 -3.23
N THR A 237 -8.46 -2.61 -2.47
CA THR A 237 -7.14 -3.23 -2.63
C THR A 237 -7.19 -4.72 -2.34
N ASN A 238 -7.79 -5.12 -1.22
CA ASN A 238 -7.97 -6.53 -0.86
C ASN A 238 -8.85 -7.28 -1.88
N LEU A 239 -9.91 -6.64 -2.38
CA LEU A 239 -10.74 -7.22 -3.43
C LEU A 239 -9.93 -7.48 -4.70
N ALA A 240 -9.13 -6.49 -5.13
CA ALA A 240 -8.29 -6.61 -6.31
C ALA A 240 -7.28 -7.78 -6.17
N ASP A 241 -6.63 -7.91 -5.01
CA ASP A 241 -5.72 -9.03 -4.74
C ASP A 241 -6.41 -10.40 -4.88
N ASN A 242 -7.61 -10.54 -4.32
CA ASN A 242 -8.37 -11.79 -4.37
C ASN A 242 -8.80 -12.19 -5.79
N ILE A 243 -8.91 -11.23 -6.71
CA ILE A 243 -9.28 -11.49 -8.12
C ILE A 243 -8.08 -11.40 -9.08
N ASN A 244 -6.85 -11.33 -8.56
CA ASN A 244 -5.62 -11.16 -9.34
C ASN A 244 -5.63 -9.91 -10.24
N CYS A 245 -6.19 -8.82 -9.73
CA CYS A 245 -6.21 -7.50 -10.32
C CYS A 245 -5.25 -6.57 -9.55
N LYS A 246 -4.80 -5.48 -10.19
CA LYS A 246 -3.97 -4.46 -9.53
C LYS A 246 -4.68 -3.13 -9.41
N VAL A 247 -4.32 -2.37 -8.39
CA VAL A 247 -4.95 -1.07 -8.07
C VAL A 247 -4.00 0.07 -8.39
N ILE A 248 -4.49 1.08 -9.08
CA ILE A 248 -3.80 2.34 -9.37
C ILE A 248 -4.56 3.45 -8.63
N ALA A 249 -3.93 4.11 -7.66
CA ALA A 249 -4.52 5.28 -7.01
C ALA A 249 -4.17 6.57 -7.76
N GLU A 250 -5.17 7.38 -8.08
CA GLU A 250 -4.99 8.60 -8.86
C GLU A 250 -5.04 9.89 -8.04
N GLY A 251 -4.53 10.96 -8.64
CA GLY A 251 -4.69 12.32 -8.10
C GLY A 251 -3.84 12.60 -6.85
N ILE A 252 -2.74 11.88 -6.65
CA ILE A 252 -1.85 12.10 -5.51
C ILE A 252 -1.16 13.47 -5.66
N GLU A 253 -1.38 14.37 -4.70
CA GLU A 253 -0.79 15.72 -4.70
C GLU A 253 0.06 15.98 -3.46
N ALA A 254 -0.10 15.18 -2.40
CA ALA A 254 0.67 15.32 -1.17
C ALA A 254 1.41 14.04 -0.77
N GLN A 255 2.55 14.21 -0.10
CA GLN A 255 3.34 13.11 0.46
C GLN A 255 2.54 12.28 1.49
N LYS A 256 1.65 12.91 2.26
CA LYS A 256 0.82 12.24 3.27
C LYS A 256 -0.18 11.27 2.66
N GLU A 257 -0.75 11.62 1.51
CA GLU A 257 -1.63 10.75 0.71
C GLU A 257 -0.84 9.53 0.23
N LEU A 258 0.35 9.75 -0.36
CA LEU A 258 1.25 8.68 -0.79
C LEU A 258 1.59 7.70 0.35
N ASN A 259 1.91 8.24 1.53
CA ASN A 259 2.21 7.42 2.71
C ASN A 259 1.04 6.55 3.13
N THR A 260 -0.16 7.12 3.11
CA THR A 260 -1.38 6.39 3.47
C THR A 260 -1.64 5.26 2.47
N LEU A 261 -1.51 5.53 1.17
CA LEU A 261 -1.67 4.52 0.12
C LEU A 261 -0.64 3.38 0.24
N LEU A 262 0.62 3.70 0.54
CA LEU A 262 1.67 2.72 0.85
C LEU A 262 1.28 1.83 2.04
N LEU A 263 0.77 2.42 3.13
CA LEU A 263 0.34 1.68 4.33
C LEU A 263 -0.88 0.79 4.08
N LYS A 264 -1.77 1.17 3.17
CA LYS A 264 -2.95 0.36 2.79
C LYS A 264 -2.63 -0.70 1.73
N GLY A 265 -1.38 -0.80 1.29
CA GLY A 265 -0.94 -1.84 0.35
C GLY A 265 -1.33 -1.59 -1.10
N VAL A 266 -1.63 -0.34 -1.47
CA VAL A 266 -1.97 0.00 -2.86
C VAL A 266 -0.79 -0.34 -3.78
N HIS A 267 -1.08 -0.88 -4.97
CA HIS A 267 -0.07 -1.43 -5.87
C HIS A 267 0.69 -0.37 -6.65
N TYR A 268 -0.05 0.55 -7.25
CA TYR A 268 0.45 1.57 -8.15
C TYR A 268 -0.18 2.93 -7.87
N ALA A 269 0.49 3.98 -8.31
CA ALA A 269 0.14 5.34 -7.97
C ALA A 269 0.43 6.30 -9.13
N GLN A 270 -0.46 7.29 -9.30
CA GLN A 270 -0.34 8.37 -10.26
C GLN A 270 -0.79 9.69 -9.63
N GLY A 271 -0.08 10.78 -9.92
CA GLY A 271 -0.44 12.09 -9.41
C GLY A 271 0.66 13.13 -9.57
N TYR A 272 0.31 14.40 -9.40
CA TYR A 272 1.24 15.52 -9.58
C TYR A 272 2.40 15.52 -8.57
N TYR A 273 2.20 14.93 -7.39
CA TYR A 273 3.27 14.73 -6.43
C TYR A 273 4.40 13.84 -6.99
N LEU A 274 4.05 12.83 -7.80
CA LEU A 274 5.00 11.90 -8.41
C LEU A 274 5.64 12.52 -9.66
N ALA A 275 4.81 12.93 -10.61
CA ALA A 275 5.19 13.76 -11.75
C ALA A 275 3.94 14.32 -12.44
N ARG A 276 4.06 15.52 -13.00
CA ARG A 276 3.03 16.12 -13.85
C ARG A 276 3.05 15.52 -15.26
N PRO A 277 1.92 15.51 -15.98
CA PRO A 277 1.88 15.13 -17.39
C PRO A 277 2.83 16.00 -18.22
N LEU A 278 3.72 15.37 -19.00
CA LEU A 278 4.70 16.09 -19.82
C LEU A 278 5.01 15.34 -21.12
N PHE A 279 5.52 16.07 -22.11
CA PHE A 279 6.17 15.51 -23.29
C PHE A 279 7.58 16.12 -23.44
N PRO A 280 8.65 15.32 -23.71
CA PRO A 280 8.69 13.85 -23.75
C PRO A 280 8.24 13.19 -22.43
N LYS A 281 7.98 11.88 -22.45
CA LYS A 281 7.47 11.17 -21.26
C LYS A 281 8.37 11.40 -20.04
N PRO A 282 7.84 11.90 -18.91
CA PRO A 282 8.67 12.29 -17.77
C PRO A 282 9.16 11.06 -17.01
N ALA A 283 10.34 11.20 -16.41
CA ALA A 283 10.81 10.31 -15.36
C ALA A 283 10.24 10.76 -14.00
N VAL A 284 10.33 9.88 -13.01
CA VAL A 284 10.02 10.21 -11.60
C VAL A 284 11.31 10.63 -10.92
N SER A 285 11.24 11.64 -10.05
CA SER A 285 12.42 12.10 -9.29
C SER A 285 13.03 10.97 -8.46
N GLY A 286 14.36 10.84 -8.51
CA GLY A 286 15.09 9.83 -7.73
C GLY A 286 14.79 9.89 -6.23
N ASN A 287 14.55 11.08 -5.68
CA ASN A 287 14.17 11.25 -4.28
C ASN A 287 12.85 10.56 -3.94
N ILE A 288 11.87 10.59 -4.85
CA ILE A 288 10.56 9.96 -4.67
C ILE A 288 10.69 8.43 -4.77
N ILE A 289 11.51 7.94 -5.71
CA ILE A 289 11.79 6.51 -5.86
C ILE A 289 12.46 5.97 -4.60
N THR A 290 13.51 6.65 -4.12
CA THR A 290 14.19 6.32 -2.88
C THR A 290 13.23 6.40 -1.69
N TYR A 291 12.36 7.41 -1.66
CA TYR A 291 11.34 7.55 -0.62
C TYR A 291 10.37 6.36 -0.60
N ILE A 292 9.85 5.92 -1.75
CA ILE A 292 8.94 4.77 -1.85
C ILE A 292 9.66 3.49 -1.40
N ARG A 293 10.90 3.27 -1.85
CA ARG A 293 11.71 2.11 -1.44
C ARG A 293 11.97 2.12 0.06
N HIS A 294 12.41 3.25 0.61
CA HIS A 294 12.67 3.42 2.03
C HIS A 294 11.38 3.33 2.86
N ARG A 295 10.27 3.88 2.39
CA ARG A 295 8.97 3.82 3.07
C ARG A 295 8.36 2.43 3.04
N LYS A 296 8.56 1.64 1.98
CA LYS A 296 8.19 0.22 1.98
C LYS A 296 9.01 -0.55 3.01
N ILE A 297 10.31 -0.29 3.09
CA ILE A 297 11.18 -0.86 4.15
C ILE A 297 10.65 -0.44 5.53
N THR A 298 10.34 0.85 5.74
CA THR A 298 9.81 1.31 7.04
C THR A 298 8.33 0.97 7.32
N GLY A 299 7.54 0.69 6.27
CA GLY A 299 6.12 0.34 6.32
C GLY A 299 5.91 -1.16 6.49
N LEU A 300 6.80 -1.97 5.92
CA LEU A 300 7.06 -3.35 6.34
C LEU A 300 7.60 -3.36 7.77
N THR A 301 8.40 -2.37 8.21
CA THR A 301 8.74 -2.26 9.64
C THR A 301 7.59 -1.76 10.52
N SER A 302 6.53 -1.20 9.93
CA SER A 302 5.29 -0.87 10.66
C SER A 302 4.39 -2.09 10.85
N ARG A 303 4.63 -3.19 10.11
CA ARG A 303 4.07 -4.53 10.42
C ARG A 303 5.06 -5.44 11.14
N SER A 304 6.37 -5.23 10.99
CA SER A 304 7.47 -5.96 11.64
C SER A 304 8.43 -4.98 12.30
N ARG A 305 8.16 -4.60 13.55
CA ARG A 305 9.08 -3.78 14.33
C ARG A 305 10.50 -4.42 14.37
N TYR A 306 11.47 -3.76 13.72
CA TYR A 306 12.92 -3.73 14.01
C TYR A 306 13.84 -4.94 13.78
N LEU A 307 13.67 -5.76 12.75
CA LEU A 307 14.72 -6.75 12.43
C LEU A 307 15.04 -6.79 10.93
N SER A 308 16.31 -6.56 10.60
CA SER A 308 16.93 -6.79 9.30
C SER A 308 17.93 -7.94 9.40
N ILE A 309 18.30 -8.56 8.27
CA ILE A 309 19.26 -9.67 8.27
C ILE A 309 20.63 -9.22 8.82
N GLY A 310 20.97 -7.93 8.65
CA GLY A 310 22.16 -7.30 9.22
C GLY A 310 22.19 -7.34 10.75
N ASP A 311 21.05 -7.27 11.43
CA ASP A 311 20.96 -7.36 12.89
C ASP A 311 21.24 -8.79 13.41
N LEU A 312 21.16 -9.78 12.53
CA LEU A 312 21.44 -11.19 12.85
C LEU A 312 22.87 -11.59 12.47
N ALA A 313 23.51 -10.82 11.59
CA ALA A 313 24.82 -11.11 11.05
C ALA A 313 25.85 -11.25 12.18
N VAL A 314 26.60 -12.35 12.14
CA VAL A 314 27.77 -12.54 12.99
C VAL A 314 29.04 -12.37 12.16
N PRO A 315 30.11 -11.80 12.73
CA PRO A 315 31.38 -11.67 12.04
C PRO A 315 31.82 -13.02 11.46
N ALA A 316 32.07 -13.04 10.15
CA ALA A 316 32.53 -14.22 9.44
C ALA A 316 34.06 -14.25 9.38
N LEU A 317 34.64 -15.45 9.40
CA LEU A 317 36.05 -15.61 9.04
C LEU A 317 36.21 -15.31 7.55
N ALA A 318 37.14 -14.44 7.19
CA ALA A 318 37.43 -14.10 5.80
C ALA A 318 38.88 -14.47 5.45
N VAL A 319 39.09 -15.08 4.28
CA VAL A 319 40.44 -15.37 3.76
C VAL A 319 40.57 -14.92 2.31
N SER A 320 41.82 -14.79 1.86
CA SER A 320 42.12 -14.48 0.46
C SER A 320 41.86 -15.69 -0.44
N GLU A 321 41.50 -15.44 -1.70
CA GLU A 321 41.30 -16.46 -2.74
C GLU A 321 42.48 -17.43 -2.93
N ASN A 322 43.68 -17.02 -2.55
CA ASN A 322 44.92 -17.80 -2.69
C ASN A 322 45.29 -18.60 -1.43
N THR A 323 44.51 -18.50 -0.34
CA THR A 323 44.78 -19.24 0.89
C THR A 323 44.66 -20.75 0.64
N SER A 324 45.61 -21.54 1.15
CA SER A 324 45.62 -22.98 0.94
C SER A 324 44.52 -23.69 1.74
N VAL A 325 44.05 -24.82 1.21
CA VAL A 325 43.05 -25.68 1.89
C VAL A 325 43.51 -26.11 3.28
N ALA A 326 44.81 -26.37 3.48
CA ALA A 326 45.39 -26.69 4.78
C ALA A 326 45.11 -25.61 5.84
N ILE A 327 45.39 -24.34 5.51
CA ILE A 327 45.21 -23.20 6.42
C ILE A 327 43.72 -22.99 6.69
N VAL A 328 42.88 -23.08 5.66
CA VAL A 328 41.42 -22.93 5.82
C VAL A 328 40.85 -24.00 6.74
N ARG A 329 41.31 -25.25 6.62
CA ARG A 329 40.92 -26.33 7.53
C ARG A 329 41.31 -26.02 8.97
N GLU A 330 42.53 -25.56 9.21
CA GLU A 330 43.00 -25.18 10.56
C GLU A 330 42.17 -24.04 11.16
N LEU A 331 41.84 -23.02 10.36
CA LEU A 331 40.98 -21.90 10.79
C LEU A 331 39.57 -22.36 11.16
N LEU A 332 38.96 -23.21 10.34
CA LEU A 332 37.63 -23.77 10.62
C LEU A 332 37.65 -24.71 11.82
N ASP A 333 38.69 -25.52 11.98
CA ASP A 333 38.81 -26.44 13.11
C ASP A 333 39.09 -25.75 14.45
N ALA A 334 39.73 -24.58 14.43
CA ALA A 334 39.96 -23.75 15.61
C ALA A 334 38.66 -23.10 16.15
N THR A 335 37.58 -23.06 15.36
CA THR A 335 36.29 -22.51 15.81
C THR A 335 35.47 -23.53 16.59
N ARG A 336 34.87 -23.07 17.71
CA ARG A 336 34.08 -23.92 18.63
C ARG A 336 32.66 -24.23 18.13
N GLN A 337 32.19 -23.59 17.06
CA GLN A 337 30.88 -23.87 16.47
C GLN A 337 30.96 -25.05 15.49
N SER A 338 29.97 -25.94 15.56
CA SER A 338 29.99 -27.22 14.83
C SER A 338 29.77 -27.07 13.31
N ASP A 339 29.14 -25.96 12.87
CA ASP A 339 28.81 -25.68 11.46
C ASP A 339 29.41 -24.36 10.97
N SER A 340 30.63 -24.03 11.38
CA SER A 340 31.28 -22.79 10.95
C SER A 340 31.50 -22.72 9.44
N SER A 341 31.29 -21.52 8.89
CA SER A 341 31.56 -21.18 7.50
C SER A 341 32.68 -20.15 7.39
N LEU A 342 33.32 -20.13 6.22
CA LEU A 342 34.38 -19.19 5.89
C LEU A 342 34.04 -18.50 4.57
N VAL A 343 34.22 -17.17 4.54
CA VAL A 343 33.96 -16.34 3.37
C VAL A 343 35.27 -16.04 2.63
N ILE A 344 35.26 -16.10 1.31
CA ILE A 344 36.44 -15.80 0.50
C ILE A 344 36.28 -14.40 -0.09
N ASP A 345 37.27 -13.55 0.18
CA ASP A 345 37.29 -12.14 -0.24
C ASP A 345 38.39 -11.90 -1.28
N LYS A 346 38.02 -11.17 -2.35
CA LYS A 346 38.95 -10.60 -3.34
C LYS A 346 38.79 -9.09 -3.38
N GLY A 347 39.54 -8.39 -2.52
CA GLY A 347 39.59 -6.93 -2.51
C GLY A 347 38.30 -6.27 -2.02
N GLN A 348 37.80 -6.69 -0.86
CA GLN A 348 36.57 -6.22 -0.21
C GLN A 348 35.28 -6.67 -0.90
N LYS A 349 35.34 -7.74 -1.69
CA LYS A 349 34.18 -8.34 -2.36
C LYS A 349 34.16 -9.85 -2.11
N THR A 350 33.06 -10.33 -1.56
CA THR A 350 32.82 -11.76 -1.36
C THR A 350 32.68 -12.47 -2.70
N ILE A 351 33.45 -13.55 -2.89
CA ILE A 351 33.48 -14.36 -4.12
C ILE A 351 33.17 -15.84 -3.89
N GLY A 352 33.04 -16.28 -2.63
CA GLY A 352 32.65 -17.66 -2.33
C GLY A 352 32.48 -17.94 -0.83
N LEU A 353 31.91 -19.12 -0.54
CA LEU A 353 31.65 -19.62 0.81
C LEU A 353 32.21 -21.05 0.95
N VAL A 354 32.76 -21.37 2.12
CA VAL A 354 33.22 -22.72 2.45
C VAL A 354 32.57 -23.16 3.75
N MET A 355 31.73 -24.19 3.70
CA MET A 355 31.16 -24.82 4.89
C MET A 355 32.11 -25.90 5.43
N ARG A 356 32.32 -25.95 6.75
CA ARG A 356 33.19 -26.95 7.40
C ARG A 356 32.82 -28.38 7.04
N HIS A 357 31.55 -28.73 7.08
CA HIS A 357 31.08 -30.09 6.77
C HIS A 357 31.38 -30.49 5.31
N ASN A 358 31.25 -29.56 4.36
CA ASN A 358 31.56 -29.80 2.95
C ASN A 358 33.06 -29.99 2.74
N LEU A 359 33.89 -29.18 3.39
CA LEU A 359 35.34 -29.31 3.35
C LEU A 359 35.82 -30.65 3.92
N HIS A 360 35.32 -31.05 5.10
CA HIS A 360 35.66 -32.33 5.72
C HIS A 360 35.20 -33.53 4.90
N ARG A 361 34.00 -33.45 4.29
CA ARG A 361 33.47 -34.49 3.40
C ARG A 361 34.40 -34.72 2.20
N ILE A 362 34.89 -33.64 1.58
CA ILE A 362 35.81 -33.73 0.43
C ILE A 362 37.17 -34.27 0.86
N LEU A 363 37.72 -33.78 1.97
CA LEU A 363 39.04 -34.21 2.46
C LEU A 363 39.05 -35.66 2.97
N SER A 364 37.93 -36.16 3.48
CA SER A 364 37.79 -37.55 3.95
C SER A 364 37.66 -38.58 2.81
N ALA A 365 37.48 -38.13 1.56
CA ALA A 365 37.49 -39.04 0.41
C ALA A 365 38.88 -39.69 0.23
N ARG A 366 38.91 -40.87 -0.42
CA ARG A 366 40.08 -41.78 -0.54
C ARG A 366 41.40 -41.12 -1.02
N TYR A 367 41.35 -39.93 -1.62
CA TYR A 367 42.52 -39.13 -2.04
C TYR A 367 42.36 -37.62 -1.77
N GLY A 368 41.37 -37.21 -0.97
CA GLY A 368 40.99 -35.81 -0.80
C GLY A 368 42.13 -34.91 -0.28
N VAL A 369 42.82 -35.37 0.75
CA VAL A 369 44.00 -34.66 1.29
C VAL A 369 45.11 -34.56 0.23
N SER A 370 45.52 -35.66 -0.38
CA SER A 370 46.63 -35.65 -1.35
C SER A 370 46.35 -34.76 -2.58
N LEU A 371 45.09 -34.63 -2.99
CA LEU A 371 44.71 -33.84 -4.17
C LEU A 371 44.58 -32.34 -3.88
N TYR A 372 44.06 -31.96 -2.72
CA TYR A 372 43.60 -30.59 -2.49
C TYR A 372 44.35 -29.84 -1.39
N TYR A 373 45.08 -30.50 -0.50
CA TYR A 373 45.57 -29.89 0.74
C TYR A 373 46.51 -28.69 0.53
N GLN A 374 47.32 -28.71 -0.52
CA GLN A 374 48.21 -27.60 -0.90
C GLN A 374 47.62 -26.63 -1.94
N ARG A 375 46.43 -26.93 -2.48
CA ARG A 375 45.81 -26.09 -3.51
C ARG A 375 45.12 -24.87 -2.88
N PRO A 376 44.88 -23.80 -3.67
CA PRO A 376 44.05 -22.68 -3.26
C PRO A 376 42.62 -23.12 -2.92
N ILE A 377 42.03 -22.51 -1.90
CA ILE A 377 40.68 -22.83 -1.41
C ILE A 377 39.59 -22.58 -2.46
N THR A 378 39.84 -21.71 -3.43
CA THR A 378 38.97 -21.51 -4.61
C THR A 378 38.67 -22.78 -5.39
N THR A 379 39.48 -23.83 -5.24
CA THR A 379 39.23 -25.15 -5.86
C THR A 379 38.04 -25.89 -5.24
N LEU A 380 37.70 -25.58 -3.97
CA LEU A 380 36.72 -26.31 -3.18
C LEU A 380 35.55 -25.45 -2.66
N MET A 381 35.54 -24.15 -2.96
CA MET A 381 34.50 -23.23 -2.46
C MET A 381 33.19 -23.35 -3.22
N ASP A 382 32.08 -22.96 -2.57
CA ASP A 382 30.84 -22.64 -3.29
C ASP A 382 30.98 -21.27 -3.95
N HIS A 383 30.82 -21.26 -5.28
CA HIS A 383 30.89 -20.06 -6.11
C HIS A 383 29.55 -19.30 -6.20
N ALA A 384 28.46 -19.90 -5.72
CA ALA A 384 27.13 -19.30 -5.74
C ALA A 384 26.47 -19.34 -4.36
N PRO A 385 27.08 -18.73 -3.33
CA PRO A 385 26.43 -18.58 -2.03
C PRO A 385 25.26 -17.60 -2.14
N LEU A 386 24.27 -17.75 -1.26
CA LEU A 386 23.20 -16.75 -1.14
C LEU A 386 23.75 -15.52 -0.42
N VAL A 387 23.97 -14.44 -1.18
CA VAL A 387 24.43 -13.14 -0.68
C VAL A 387 23.23 -12.21 -0.54
N LEU A 388 23.06 -11.65 0.65
CA LEU A 388 21.98 -10.73 0.99
C LEU A 388 22.55 -9.41 1.49
N GLU A 389 21.86 -8.33 1.13
CA GLU A 389 22.17 -6.99 1.64
C GLU A 389 21.75 -6.88 3.11
N SER A 390 22.50 -6.14 3.92
CA SER A 390 22.28 -6.04 5.38
C SER A 390 20.91 -5.49 5.76
N TYR A 391 20.30 -4.68 4.90
CA TYR A 391 18.96 -4.14 5.08
C TYR A 391 17.83 -5.09 4.62
N THR A 392 18.14 -6.30 4.14
CA THR A 392 17.14 -7.28 3.71
C THR A 392 16.27 -7.69 4.90
N ALA A 393 14.94 -7.64 4.74
CA ALA A 393 13.99 -8.05 5.78
C ALA A 393 14.12 -9.55 6.10
N LEU A 394 13.96 -9.95 7.36
CA LEU A 394 14.10 -11.35 7.77
C LEU A 394 13.14 -12.27 7.02
N GLU A 395 11.90 -11.83 6.78
CA GLU A 395 10.87 -12.62 6.13
C GLU A 395 11.29 -12.98 4.70
N LEU A 396 11.78 -11.98 3.96
CA LEU A 396 12.30 -12.17 2.61
C LEU A 396 13.58 -13.01 2.63
N ALA A 397 14.47 -12.78 3.60
CA ALA A 397 15.69 -13.59 3.75
C ALA A 397 15.36 -15.07 3.99
N ALA A 398 14.32 -15.37 4.78
CA ALA A 398 13.91 -16.75 5.04
C ALA A 398 13.21 -17.38 3.84
N GLU A 399 12.40 -16.63 3.10
CA GLU A 399 11.82 -17.11 1.85
C GLU A 399 12.91 -17.47 0.83
N LEU A 400 13.89 -16.58 0.64
CA LEU A 400 15.03 -16.83 -0.25
C LEU A 400 15.89 -18.01 0.22
N ALA A 401 16.08 -18.17 1.54
CA ALA A 401 16.79 -19.30 2.10
C ALA A 401 16.07 -20.64 1.89
N MET A 402 14.74 -20.66 1.99
CA MET A 402 13.93 -21.88 1.86
C MET A 402 13.71 -22.32 0.41
N ASN A 403 13.89 -21.42 -0.55
CA ASN A 403 13.78 -21.71 -1.98
C ASN A 403 15.12 -22.19 -2.62
N ARG A 404 16.10 -22.58 -1.81
CA ARG A 404 17.41 -23.10 -2.27
C ARG A 404 17.35 -24.60 -2.61
N GLU A 405 18.34 -25.07 -3.37
CA GLU A 405 18.56 -26.50 -3.60
C GLU A 405 18.77 -27.25 -2.27
N GLN A 406 18.31 -28.50 -2.21
CA GLN A 406 18.17 -29.27 -0.96
C GLN A 406 19.50 -29.48 -0.21
N ASP A 407 20.61 -29.53 -0.94
CA ASP A 407 21.97 -29.67 -0.42
C ASP A 407 22.54 -28.35 0.15
N LYS A 408 21.93 -27.21 -0.16
CA LYS A 408 22.33 -25.87 0.29
C LYS A 408 21.43 -25.27 1.38
N LEU A 409 20.40 -25.99 1.82
CA LEU A 409 19.44 -25.53 2.83
C LEU A 409 20.06 -25.28 4.21
N TYR A 410 21.25 -25.82 4.47
CA TYR A 410 21.97 -25.65 5.72
C TYR A 410 23.19 -24.72 5.60
N ASP A 411 23.45 -24.19 4.41
CA ASP A 411 24.55 -23.27 4.19
C ASP A 411 24.23 -21.89 4.78
N ASP A 412 25.23 -21.29 5.41
CA ASP A 412 25.12 -19.93 5.92
C ASP A 412 24.80 -18.92 4.81
N LEU A 413 24.06 -17.88 5.18
CA LEU A 413 23.77 -16.72 4.34
C LEU A 413 24.91 -15.72 4.48
N VAL A 414 25.44 -15.22 3.37
CA VAL A 414 26.43 -14.14 3.39
C VAL A 414 25.69 -12.81 3.45
N VAL A 415 26.08 -11.94 4.37
CA VAL A 415 25.51 -10.59 4.52
C VAL A 415 26.54 -9.53 4.12
N VAL A 416 26.15 -8.63 3.23
CA VAL A 416 26.98 -7.51 2.75
C VAL A 416 26.33 -6.16 3.01
N ASP A 417 27.11 -5.09 3.03
CA ASP A 417 26.60 -3.72 3.10
C ASP A 417 26.18 -3.21 1.71
N THR A 418 25.66 -1.98 1.65
CA THR A 418 25.23 -1.33 0.39
C THR A 418 26.36 -1.14 -0.64
N ASN A 419 27.62 -1.25 -0.22
CA ASN A 419 28.79 -1.15 -1.08
C ASN A 419 29.33 -2.53 -1.49
N GLY A 420 28.66 -3.62 -1.07
CA GLY A 420 29.06 -5.00 -1.29
C GLY A 420 30.17 -5.51 -0.36
N ALA A 421 30.52 -4.77 0.68
CA ALA A 421 31.51 -5.17 1.67
C ALA A 421 30.92 -6.17 2.65
N LEU A 422 31.71 -7.16 3.07
CA LEU A 422 31.25 -8.23 3.98
C LEU A 422 30.90 -7.67 5.36
N VAL A 423 29.64 -7.86 5.77
CA VAL A 423 29.14 -7.55 7.12
C VAL A 423 29.25 -8.79 8.01
N GLY A 424 28.96 -9.98 7.48
CA GLY A 424 29.04 -11.22 8.24
C GLY A 424 28.31 -12.38 7.58
N VAL A 425 27.98 -13.40 8.38
CA VAL A 425 27.15 -14.53 7.98
C VAL A 425 25.96 -14.73 8.93
N VAL A 426 24.90 -15.36 8.44
CA VAL A 426 23.71 -15.74 9.24
C VAL A 426 23.37 -17.20 8.97
N SER A 427 23.31 -18.02 10.02
CA SER A 427 22.84 -19.39 9.89
C SER A 427 21.33 -19.46 9.72
N ILE A 428 20.85 -20.45 8.96
CA ILE A 428 19.42 -20.67 8.73
C ILE A 428 18.66 -20.89 10.04
N GLN A 429 19.25 -21.64 10.97
CA GLN A 429 18.67 -21.85 12.29
C GLN A 429 18.42 -20.51 13.01
N ARG A 430 19.42 -19.62 13.05
CA ARG A 430 19.33 -18.34 13.75
C ARG A 430 18.30 -17.41 13.09
N LEU A 431 18.21 -17.44 11.76
CA LEU A 431 17.19 -16.72 11.00
C LEU A 431 15.77 -17.18 11.39
N LEU A 432 15.53 -18.49 11.39
CA LEU A 432 14.22 -19.06 11.73
C LEU A 432 13.83 -18.85 13.18
N GLU A 433 14.77 -19.03 14.12
CA GLU A 433 14.55 -18.77 15.55
C GLU A 433 14.12 -17.32 15.78
N LYS A 434 14.80 -16.38 15.11
CA LYS A 434 14.52 -14.95 15.29
C LYS A 434 13.21 -14.53 14.64
N LEU A 435 12.88 -15.07 13.47
CA LEU A 435 11.56 -14.88 12.83
C LEU A 435 10.42 -15.42 13.68
N THR A 436 10.57 -16.65 14.18
CA THR A 436 9.56 -17.28 15.03
C THR A 436 9.34 -16.46 16.29
N ARG A 437 10.43 -15.98 16.92
CA ARG A 437 10.35 -15.09 18.07
C ARG A 437 9.66 -13.77 17.71
N ALA A 438 10.02 -13.13 16.59
CA ALA A 438 9.40 -11.88 16.14
C ALA A 438 7.90 -12.03 15.85
N GLN A 439 7.47 -13.14 15.24
CA GLN A 439 6.05 -13.45 15.01
C GLN A 439 5.28 -13.67 16.32
N ILE A 440 5.91 -14.32 17.30
CA ILE A 440 5.34 -14.50 18.65
C ILE A 440 5.25 -13.15 19.37
N GLU A 441 6.23 -12.26 19.24
CA GLU A 441 6.20 -10.90 19.82
C GLU A 441 5.12 -10.01 19.16
N LEU A 442 4.96 -10.08 17.84
CA LEU A 442 3.89 -9.37 17.11
C LEU A 442 2.50 -9.88 17.51
N ALA A 443 2.34 -11.20 17.70
CA ALA A 443 1.10 -11.79 18.20
C ALA A 443 0.79 -11.42 19.67
N LYS A 444 1.79 -10.96 20.42
CA LYS A 444 1.66 -10.52 21.84
C LYS A 444 1.56 -9.00 22.02
N GLY A 445 1.92 -8.21 21.01
CA GLY A 445 2.12 -6.76 21.13
C GLY A 445 0.87 -5.88 20.97
N THR A 446 -0.25 -6.43 20.51
CA THR A 446 -1.53 -5.70 20.39
C THR A 446 -2.66 -6.48 21.01
N ASN A 447 -3.59 -5.79 21.67
CA ASN A 447 -4.78 -6.39 22.22
C ASN A 447 -5.75 -6.80 21.08
N PRO A 448 -6.19 -8.07 21.01
CA PRO A 448 -6.98 -8.61 19.89
C PRO A 448 -8.37 -7.99 19.76
N LEU A 449 -8.92 -7.42 20.84
CA LEU A 449 -10.25 -6.82 20.85
C LEU A 449 -10.25 -5.39 20.28
N THR A 450 -9.25 -4.58 20.66
CA THR A 450 -9.23 -3.16 20.30
C THR A 450 -8.22 -2.81 19.22
N GLY A 451 -7.25 -3.68 18.94
CA GLY A 451 -6.11 -3.40 18.07
C GLY A 451 -5.10 -2.41 18.67
N LEU A 452 -5.28 -1.99 19.93
CA LEU A 452 -4.34 -1.11 20.64
C LEU A 452 -3.10 -1.88 21.10
N PRO A 453 -1.95 -1.20 21.29
CA PRO A 453 -0.78 -1.77 21.97
C PRO A 453 -1.13 -2.50 23.29
N GLY A 454 -0.63 -3.72 23.47
CA GLY A 454 -0.83 -4.55 24.65
C GLY A 454 0.26 -4.38 25.71
N ASN A 455 0.21 -5.18 26.79
CA ASN A 455 1.08 -5.05 27.98
C ASN A 455 2.57 -4.91 27.67
N LEU A 456 3.11 -5.71 26.75
CA LEU A 456 4.53 -5.64 26.42
C LEU A 456 4.93 -4.28 25.84
N THR A 457 4.14 -3.74 24.91
CA THR A 457 4.42 -2.42 24.30
C THR A 457 4.15 -1.29 25.29
N ILE A 458 3.19 -1.46 26.20
CA ILE A 458 2.95 -0.54 27.32
C ILE A 458 4.21 -0.48 28.21
N ASP A 459 4.77 -1.64 28.60
CA ASP A 459 5.95 -1.73 29.45
C ASP A 459 7.21 -1.13 28.79
N GLU A 460 7.37 -1.35 27.48
CA GLU A 460 8.44 -0.73 26.68
C GLU A 460 8.34 0.80 26.68
N GLU A 461 7.14 1.34 26.46
CA GLU A 461 6.92 2.79 26.42
C GLU A 461 7.10 3.43 27.80
N LEU A 462 6.58 2.80 28.86
CA LEU A 462 6.83 3.24 30.24
C LEU A 462 8.33 3.25 30.55
N SER A 463 9.04 2.20 30.15
CA SER A 463 10.50 2.09 30.33
C SER A 463 11.28 3.10 29.49
N ARG A 464 10.78 3.48 28.31
CA ARG A 464 11.37 4.51 27.45
C ARG A 464 11.24 5.89 28.10
N ARG A 465 10.04 6.26 28.55
CA ARG A 465 9.77 7.56 29.18
C ARG A 465 10.48 7.72 30.50
N ALA A 466 10.52 6.67 31.32
CA ALA A 466 11.29 6.66 32.57
C ALA A 466 12.78 7.01 32.36
N ARG A 467 13.37 6.66 31.21
CA ARG A 467 14.78 6.91 30.88
C ARG A 467 15.04 8.24 30.15
N HIS A 468 14.16 8.67 29.25
CA HIS A 468 14.45 9.77 28.31
C HIS A 468 13.52 10.98 28.42
N ALA A 469 12.33 10.81 29.01
CA ALA A 469 11.31 11.84 29.15
C ALA A 469 10.53 11.62 30.46
N PRO A 470 11.18 11.81 31.64
CA PRO A 470 10.65 11.36 32.92
C PRO A 470 9.37 12.11 33.31
N VAL A 471 9.20 13.35 32.82
CA VAL A 471 8.00 14.15 33.04
C VAL A 471 6.88 13.67 32.12
N SER A 472 5.93 12.92 32.65
CA SER A 472 4.75 12.48 31.93
C SER A 472 3.53 12.36 32.84
N SER A 473 2.35 12.28 32.26
CA SER A 473 1.11 11.93 32.95
C SER A 473 0.55 10.65 32.38
N ILE A 474 0.24 9.72 33.27
CA ILE A 474 -0.29 8.41 32.95
C ILE A 474 -1.73 8.37 33.41
N ILE A 475 -2.63 8.12 32.47
CA ILE A 475 -4.07 8.07 32.69
C ILE A 475 -4.49 6.62 32.62
N TYR A 476 -4.89 6.06 33.76
CA TYR A 476 -5.52 4.75 33.83
C TYR A 476 -7.02 4.91 33.69
N ILE A 477 -7.63 4.14 32.80
CA ILE A 477 -9.04 4.25 32.41
C ILE A 477 -9.70 2.90 32.65
N ASP A 478 -10.92 2.92 33.19
CA ASP A 478 -11.67 1.75 33.62
C ASP A 478 -13.18 1.98 33.48
N LEU A 479 -13.94 0.91 33.23
CA LEU A 479 -15.41 0.98 33.19
C LEU A 479 -15.99 0.57 34.55
N ASP A 480 -16.96 1.35 35.03
CA ASP A 480 -17.62 1.07 36.31
C ASP A 480 -18.76 0.06 36.13
N GLU A 481 -18.87 -0.92 37.03
CA GLU A 481 -19.91 -1.96 36.97
C GLU A 481 -19.95 -2.75 35.63
N PHE A 482 -18.82 -2.86 34.93
CA PHE A 482 -18.74 -3.52 33.63
C PHE A 482 -19.06 -5.02 33.67
N LYS A 483 -18.72 -5.69 34.78
CA LYS A 483 -19.11 -7.10 35.00
C LYS A 483 -20.62 -7.25 35.03
N SER A 484 -21.31 -6.41 35.80
CA SER A 484 -22.76 -6.38 35.94
C SER A 484 -23.45 -6.10 34.59
N TYR A 485 -22.84 -5.25 33.76
CA TYR A 485 -23.26 -5.04 32.37
C TYR A 485 -23.12 -6.30 31.51
N ASN A 486 -21.97 -6.99 31.57
CA ASN A 486 -21.75 -8.23 30.82
C ASN A 486 -22.69 -9.36 31.23
N ASP A 487 -22.97 -9.49 32.52
CA ASP A 487 -23.89 -10.49 33.05
C ASP A 487 -25.34 -10.25 32.56
N THR A 488 -25.69 -8.99 32.25
CA THR A 488 -27.02 -8.61 31.77
C THR A 488 -27.15 -8.66 30.24
N TYR A 489 -26.16 -8.13 29.51
CA TYR A 489 -26.24 -7.91 28.05
C TYR A 489 -25.34 -8.85 27.22
N GLY A 490 -24.50 -9.65 27.88
CA GLY A 490 -23.57 -10.60 27.27
C GLY A 490 -22.26 -9.98 26.79
N PHE A 491 -21.20 -10.80 26.79
CA PHE A 491 -19.83 -10.41 26.45
C PHE A 491 -19.70 -9.72 25.08
N LYS A 492 -20.48 -10.13 24.06
CA LYS A 492 -20.44 -9.50 22.74
C LYS A 492 -20.80 -8.01 22.77
N ARG A 493 -21.73 -7.61 23.66
CA ARG A 493 -22.08 -6.20 23.86
C ARG A 493 -21.06 -5.49 24.74
N GLY A 494 -20.47 -6.19 25.70
CA GLY A 494 -19.33 -5.69 26.47
C GLY A 494 -18.14 -5.32 25.59
N ASP A 495 -17.77 -6.23 24.68
CA ASP A 495 -16.71 -6.04 23.68
C ASP A 495 -16.96 -4.78 22.85
N GLN A 496 -18.21 -4.55 22.42
CA GLN A 496 -18.60 -3.34 21.68
C GLN A 496 -18.43 -2.07 22.51
N MET A 497 -18.69 -2.12 23.82
CA MET A 497 -18.49 -0.98 24.72
C MET A 497 -17.00 -0.68 24.92
N ILE A 498 -16.15 -1.71 25.07
CA ILE A 498 -14.69 -1.55 25.14
C ILE A 498 -14.15 -0.94 23.84
N VAL A 499 -14.63 -1.42 22.68
CA VAL A 499 -14.26 -0.87 21.36
C VAL A 499 -14.76 0.57 21.18
N LEU A 500 -15.93 0.91 21.73
CA LEU A 500 -16.41 2.29 21.73
C LEU A 500 -15.49 3.19 22.58
N LEU A 501 -15.17 2.75 23.80
CA LEU A 501 -14.29 3.48 24.70
C LEU A 501 -12.89 3.68 24.08
N SER A 502 -12.31 2.64 23.46
CA SER A 502 -11.00 2.74 22.81
C SER A 502 -10.99 3.76 21.66
N LYS A 503 -12.05 3.83 20.86
CA LYS A 503 -12.23 4.84 19.80
C LYS A 503 -12.35 6.25 20.37
N ILE A 504 -13.09 6.42 21.48
CA ILE A 504 -13.22 7.72 22.16
C ILE A 504 -11.87 8.19 22.69
N ILE A 505 -11.10 7.29 23.32
CA ILE A 505 -9.76 7.59 23.84
C ILE A 505 -8.85 8.02 22.69
N LEU A 506 -8.75 7.22 21.62
CA LEU A 506 -7.94 7.55 20.45
C LEU A 506 -8.31 8.91 19.84
N HIS A 507 -9.60 9.20 19.70
CA HIS A 507 -10.06 10.48 19.18
C HIS A 507 -9.67 11.66 20.09
N CYS A 508 -9.87 11.53 21.40
CA CYS A 508 -9.54 12.58 22.37
C CYS A 508 -8.04 12.83 22.44
N THR A 509 -7.24 11.76 22.50
CA THR A 509 -5.78 11.86 22.54
C THR A 509 -5.24 12.45 21.23
N GLY A 510 -5.71 12.01 20.07
CA GLY A 510 -5.25 12.54 18.78
C GLY A 510 -5.61 14.02 18.55
N LYS A 511 -6.68 14.52 19.18
CA LYS A 511 -7.15 15.91 19.00
C LYS A 511 -6.64 16.88 20.06
N TYR A 512 -6.47 16.43 21.30
CA TYR A 512 -6.16 17.28 22.45
C TYR A 512 -4.84 16.89 23.15
N GLY A 513 -4.15 15.88 22.64
CA GLY A 513 -2.85 15.41 23.11
C GLY A 513 -1.67 15.97 22.32
N ALA A 514 -0.48 15.48 22.65
CA ALA A 514 0.77 15.79 21.99
C ALA A 514 1.16 14.74 20.92
N GLU A 515 2.10 15.07 20.04
CA GLU A 515 2.53 14.19 18.93
C GLU A 515 3.11 12.84 19.40
N GLU A 516 3.70 12.78 20.60
CA GLU A 516 4.28 11.56 21.18
C GLU A 516 3.32 10.79 22.10
N ASP A 517 2.04 11.18 22.19
CA ASP A 517 1.10 10.53 23.10
C ASP A 517 0.85 9.06 22.72
N PHE A 518 0.73 8.21 23.75
CA PHE A 518 0.58 6.77 23.60
C PHE A 518 -0.74 6.31 24.21
N VAL A 519 -1.41 5.36 23.54
CA VAL A 519 -2.64 4.72 24.01
C VAL A 519 -2.43 3.21 23.98
N GLY A 520 -2.74 2.52 25.07
CA GLY A 520 -2.62 1.08 25.20
C GLY A 520 -3.84 0.43 25.84
N HIS A 521 -3.94 -0.88 25.70
CA HIS A 521 -4.98 -1.71 26.30
C HIS A 521 -4.34 -2.82 27.13
N ILE A 522 -4.52 -2.74 28.46
CA ILE A 522 -3.91 -3.65 29.45
C ILE A 522 -4.63 -5.00 29.42
N GLY A 523 -5.96 -5.00 29.50
CA GLY A 523 -6.82 -6.19 29.40
C GLY A 523 -8.21 -5.93 29.95
N GLY A 524 -9.22 -6.70 29.50
CA GLY A 524 -10.60 -6.48 29.91
C GLY A 524 -11.10 -5.08 29.54
N ASP A 525 -11.48 -4.31 30.55
CA ASP A 525 -11.89 -2.90 30.47
C ASP A 525 -10.81 -1.90 30.90
N ASP A 526 -9.61 -2.36 31.27
CA ASP A 526 -8.47 -1.51 31.66
C ASP A 526 -7.70 -0.97 30.44
N LEU A 527 -7.72 0.36 30.28
CA LEU A 527 -6.97 1.07 29.24
C LEU A 527 -5.99 2.09 29.85
N ILE A 528 -4.97 2.46 29.08
CA ILE A 528 -3.93 3.41 29.51
C ILE A 528 -3.64 4.45 28.44
N VAL A 529 -3.42 5.70 28.87
CA VAL A 529 -2.89 6.78 28.03
C VAL A 529 -1.65 7.37 28.70
N ILE A 530 -0.59 7.60 27.94
CA ILE A 530 0.64 8.24 28.40
C ILE A 530 0.79 9.53 27.60
N THR A 531 0.76 10.67 28.29
CA THR A 531 0.67 12.01 27.69
C THR A 531 1.54 13.02 28.44
N LEU A 532 1.70 14.22 27.89
CA LEU A 532 2.25 15.35 28.64
C LEU A 532 1.28 15.83 29.75
N PRO A 533 1.78 16.31 30.92
CA PRO A 533 0.95 16.73 32.05
C PRO A 533 -0.06 17.86 31.78
N GLU A 534 0.25 18.73 30.83
CA GLU A 534 -0.61 19.82 30.37
C GLU A 534 -1.84 19.33 29.60
N CYS A 535 -1.70 18.23 28.85
CA CYS A 535 -2.77 17.69 28.01
C CYS A 535 -3.73 16.77 28.81
N ALA A 536 -3.23 16.12 29.86
CA ALA A 536 -3.94 15.05 30.56
C ALA A 536 -5.35 15.44 31.05
N THR A 537 -5.50 16.63 31.64
CA THR A 537 -6.82 17.09 32.16
C THR A 537 -7.82 17.37 31.04
N GLN A 538 -7.35 17.88 29.90
CA GLN A 538 -8.21 18.17 28.76
C GLN A 538 -8.68 16.88 28.07
N ILE A 539 -7.76 15.92 27.89
CA ILE A 539 -8.07 14.58 27.37
C ILE A 539 -9.13 13.90 28.25
N CYS A 540 -8.90 13.82 29.57
CA CYS A 540 -9.86 13.17 30.48
C CYS A 540 -11.25 13.82 30.45
N ARG A 541 -11.30 15.16 30.49
CA ARG A 541 -12.57 15.89 30.42
C ARG A 541 -13.35 15.57 29.14
N LYS A 542 -12.65 15.42 28.01
CA LYS A 542 -13.27 15.12 26.72
C LYS A 542 -13.69 13.67 26.60
N ILE A 543 -12.93 12.73 27.17
CA ILE A 543 -13.33 11.32 27.26
C ILE A 543 -14.63 11.19 28.05
N VAL A 544 -14.70 11.77 29.25
CA VAL A 544 -15.93 11.77 30.09
C VAL A 544 -17.13 12.31 29.32
N GLN A 545 -17.00 13.50 28.71
CA GLN A 545 -18.09 14.15 27.96
C GLN A 545 -18.59 13.33 26.77
N LEU A 546 -17.68 12.73 26.00
CA LEU A 546 -18.04 11.92 24.83
C LEU A 546 -18.59 10.57 25.22
N PHE A 547 -18.02 9.94 26.25
CA PHE A 547 -18.49 8.66 26.76
C PHE A 547 -19.91 8.77 27.30
N ASP A 548 -20.21 9.74 28.17
CA ASP A 548 -21.56 9.94 28.72
C ASP A 548 -22.62 10.17 27.61
N ARG A 549 -22.23 10.82 26.51
CA ARG A 549 -23.11 11.05 25.37
C ARG A 549 -23.40 9.76 24.59
N LEU A 550 -22.38 8.92 24.41
CA LEU A 550 -22.44 7.78 23.48
C LEU A 550 -22.78 6.46 24.17
N VAL A 551 -22.50 6.31 25.47
CA VAL A 551 -22.65 5.06 26.21
C VAL A 551 -24.10 4.57 26.24
N SER A 552 -25.08 5.48 26.23
CA SER A 552 -26.51 5.13 26.13
C SER A 552 -26.82 4.23 24.92
N GLY A 553 -26.07 4.36 23.82
CA GLY A 553 -26.19 3.51 22.63
C GLY A 553 -25.89 2.03 22.87
N CYS A 554 -25.18 1.69 23.95
CA CYS A 554 -24.85 0.32 24.34
C CYS A 554 -25.96 -0.37 25.15
N PHE A 555 -27.01 0.35 25.56
CA PHE A 555 -28.13 -0.19 26.34
C PHE A 555 -29.37 -0.46 25.48
N SER A 556 -30.32 -1.24 26.01
CA SER A 556 -31.63 -1.45 25.37
C SER A 556 -32.42 -0.13 25.29
N ALA A 557 -33.40 -0.06 24.39
CA ALA A 557 -34.24 1.15 24.26
C ALA A 557 -34.98 1.49 25.56
N GLU A 558 -35.39 0.47 26.32
CA GLU A 558 -36.12 0.65 27.58
C GLU A 558 -35.20 1.16 28.70
N ASP A 559 -33.99 0.59 28.82
CA ASP A 559 -33.03 0.96 29.85
C ASP A 559 -32.43 2.36 29.60
N ARG A 560 -32.34 2.79 28.34
CA ARG A 560 -31.97 4.17 27.97
C ARG A 560 -32.96 5.20 28.51
N VAL A 561 -34.26 4.92 28.42
CA VAL A 561 -35.31 5.81 28.92
C VAL A 561 -35.26 5.88 30.45
N ARG A 562 -35.02 4.73 31.09
CA ARG A 562 -34.92 4.62 32.56
C ARG A 562 -33.60 5.17 33.12
N LYS A 563 -32.56 5.32 32.29
CA LYS A 563 -31.18 5.65 32.69
C LYS A 563 -30.58 4.67 33.72
N ALA A 564 -31.12 3.47 33.75
CA ALA A 564 -30.73 2.39 34.66
C ALA A 564 -31.06 1.05 34.01
N PHE A 565 -30.31 0.01 34.37
CA PHE A 565 -30.58 -1.36 33.96
C PHE A 565 -30.68 -2.27 35.18
N TYR A 566 -31.48 -3.33 35.08
CA TYR A 566 -31.64 -4.29 36.16
C TYR A 566 -30.57 -5.38 36.05
N GLY A 567 -29.76 -5.54 37.10
CA GLY A 567 -28.62 -6.45 37.08
C GLY A 567 -28.26 -6.92 38.49
N HIS A 568 -27.15 -7.66 38.60
CA HIS A 568 -26.61 -8.07 39.88
C HIS A 568 -25.52 -7.09 40.31
N ASP A 569 -25.57 -6.63 41.56
CA ASP A 569 -24.50 -5.83 42.16
C ASP A 569 -23.23 -6.67 42.37
N ARG A 570 -22.17 -6.03 42.83
CA ARG A 570 -20.89 -6.69 43.18
C ARG A 570 -20.99 -7.76 44.27
N PHE A 571 -22.11 -7.84 44.99
CA PHE A 571 -22.41 -8.83 46.03
C PHE A 571 -23.38 -9.92 45.55
N GLY A 572 -23.85 -9.86 44.30
CA GLY A 572 -24.78 -10.82 43.71
C GLY A 572 -26.26 -10.54 43.99
N ASN A 573 -26.61 -9.39 44.56
CA ASN A 573 -27.99 -8.99 44.80
C ASN A 573 -28.58 -8.36 43.54
N GLN A 574 -29.86 -8.64 43.27
CA GLN A 574 -30.54 -8.00 42.15
C GLN A 574 -31.01 -6.59 42.52
N GLU A 575 -30.53 -5.60 41.77
CA GLU A 575 -30.92 -4.21 41.95
C GLU A 575 -30.88 -3.41 40.64
N TRP A 576 -31.43 -2.20 40.68
CA TRP A 576 -31.35 -1.25 39.59
C TRP A 576 -30.01 -0.51 39.63
N LEU A 577 -29.18 -0.76 38.63
CA LEU A 577 -27.87 -0.15 38.48
C LEU A 577 -27.94 1.03 37.51
N SER A 578 -27.15 2.07 37.78
CA SER A 578 -26.99 3.19 36.83
C SER A 578 -26.31 2.72 35.55
N LEU A 579 -26.48 3.45 34.44
CA LEU A 579 -25.72 3.17 33.22
C LEU A 579 -24.21 3.19 33.52
N THR A 580 -23.47 2.28 32.89
CA THR A 580 -22.01 2.18 32.98
C THR A 580 -21.35 3.54 32.77
N SER A 581 -20.48 3.92 33.71
CA SER A 581 -19.65 5.12 33.67
C SER A 581 -18.19 4.76 33.41
N VAL A 582 -17.37 5.78 33.12
CA VAL A 582 -15.92 5.63 32.99
C VAL A 582 -15.18 6.37 34.11
N THR A 583 -14.24 5.69 34.76
CA THR A 583 -13.35 6.26 35.77
C THR A 583 -11.95 6.43 35.20
N LEU A 584 -11.38 7.64 35.31
CA LEU A 584 -10.02 7.95 34.87
C LEU A 584 -9.14 8.43 36.03
N ALA A 585 -7.99 7.80 36.23
CA ALA A 585 -7.00 8.20 37.23
C ALA A 585 -5.73 8.73 36.57
N ILE A 586 -5.42 10.01 36.78
CA ILE A 586 -4.20 10.66 36.29
C ILE A 586 -3.13 10.59 37.38
N VAL A 587 -2.03 9.91 37.07
CA VAL A 587 -0.81 9.81 37.88
C VAL A 587 0.30 10.61 37.19
N GLU A 588 0.90 11.56 37.90
CA GLU A 588 2.03 12.33 37.37
C GLU A 588 3.35 11.65 37.72
N CYS A 589 4.20 11.45 36.71
CA CYS A 589 5.59 11.09 36.89
C CYS A 589 6.46 12.32 36.65
N LYS A 590 7.35 12.62 37.59
CA LYS A 590 8.35 13.69 37.45
C LYS A 590 9.76 13.13 37.41
N GLU A 591 9.99 11.99 38.05
CA GLU A 591 11.27 11.31 38.14
C GLU A 591 11.15 9.83 37.74
N GLN A 592 12.28 9.21 37.37
CA GLN A 592 12.34 7.80 36.98
C GLN A 592 11.78 6.84 38.05
N LYS A 593 11.96 7.17 39.34
CA LYS A 593 11.47 6.37 40.48
C LYS A 593 9.95 6.28 40.55
N ASP A 594 9.24 7.29 40.01
CA ASP A 594 7.78 7.37 40.07
C ASP A 594 7.11 6.31 39.20
N TYR A 595 7.82 5.76 38.21
CA TYR A 595 7.30 4.70 37.33
C TYR A 595 7.17 3.35 38.06
N GLY A 596 7.89 3.14 39.15
CA GLY A 596 7.89 1.88 39.91
C GLY A 596 6.63 1.65 40.76
N SER A 597 5.88 2.70 41.11
CA SER A 597 4.69 2.66 41.98
C SER A 597 3.38 3.05 41.27
N LEU A 598 3.40 3.09 39.94
CA LEU A 598 2.28 3.56 39.11
C LEU A 598 0.98 2.79 39.31
N ALA A 599 1.04 1.46 39.20
CA ALA A 599 -0.13 0.61 39.28
C ALA A 599 -0.80 0.69 40.66
N GLU A 600 0.00 0.77 41.72
CA GLU A 600 -0.50 0.90 43.10
C GLU A 600 -1.17 2.26 43.32
N THR A 601 -0.54 3.34 42.86
CA THR A 601 -1.06 4.71 42.97
C THR A 601 -2.37 4.86 42.19
N ALA A 602 -2.42 4.33 40.96
CA ALA A 602 -3.62 4.31 40.14
C ALA A 602 -4.75 3.50 40.79
N ALA A 603 -4.46 2.33 41.35
CA ALA A 603 -5.45 1.49 42.04
C ALA A 603 -6.03 2.20 43.29
N GLN A 604 -5.19 2.90 44.06
CA GLN A 604 -5.66 3.69 45.20
C GLN A 604 -6.58 4.85 44.77
N LEU A 605 -6.22 5.55 43.69
CA LEU A 605 -7.03 6.65 43.14
C LEU A 605 -8.37 6.16 42.59
N LYS A 606 -8.37 5.06 41.82
CA LYS A 606 -9.60 4.42 41.33
C LYS A 606 -10.53 4.05 42.48
N LYS A 607 -10.02 3.41 43.53
CA LYS A 607 -10.84 3.04 44.72
C LYS A 607 -11.51 4.23 45.40
N HIS A 608 -10.84 5.38 45.47
CA HIS A 608 -11.37 6.55 46.16
C HIS A 608 -12.52 7.22 45.39
N VAL A 609 -12.59 7.01 44.08
CA VAL A 609 -13.45 7.78 43.17
C VAL A 609 -14.61 6.96 42.62
N LYS A 610 -14.51 5.62 42.62
CA LYS A 610 -15.61 4.69 42.31
C LYS A 610 -16.83 4.81 43.25
N ALA A 611 -16.75 5.60 44.32
CA ALA A 611 -17.89 5.93 45.18
C ALA A 611 -18.75 7.09 44.65
N ILE A 612 -18.26 7.82 43.64
CA ILE A 612 -18.97 8.96 43.04
C ILE A 612 -19.75 8.45 41.82
N PRO A 613 -21.08 8.67 41.75
CA PRO A 613 -21.87 8.21 40.61
C PRO A 613 -21.57 9.02 39.34
N GLY A 614 -21.41 8.31 38.22
CA GLY A 614 -21.20 8.88 36.89
C GLY A 614 -19.74 8.95 36.45
N SER A 615 -19.52 9.28 35.17
CA SER A 615 -18.18 9.31 34.59
C SER A 615 -17.34 10.44 35.19
N ILE A 616 -16.13 10.12 35.64
CA ILE A 616 -15.30 11.02 36.43
C ILE A 616 -13.82 10.79 36.19
N PHE A 617 -13.03 11.85 36.37
CA PHE A 617 -11.58 11.74 36.42
C PHE A 617 -11.02 12.36 37.70
N VAL A 618 -9.92 11.78 38.18
CA VAL A 618 -9.16 12.28 39.32
C VAL A 618 -7.71 12.49 38.91
N ARG A 619 -7.07 13.51 39.48
CA ARG A 619 -5.65 13.79 39.30
C ARG A 619 -4.97 13.69 40.65
N ASP A 620 -3.89 12.93 40.73
CA ASP A 620 -3.11 12.84 41.96
C ASP A 620 -2.60 14.23 42.37
N ARG A 621 -2.95 14.67 43.58
CA ARG A 621 -2.52 15.96 44.16
C ARG A 621 -1.48 15.78 45.27
N ARG A 622 -1.03 14.56 45.56
CA ARG A 622 -0.08 14.27 46.66
C ARG A 622 1.33 14.85 46.44
N ALA A 623 1.62 15.41 45.26
CA ALA A 623 2.87 16.11 44.96
C ALA A 623 2.87 17.63 45.28
N LYS A 624 1.86 18.13 46.00
CA LYS A 624 1.89 19.48 46.62
C LYS A 624 2.09 19.32 48.13
N ASN A 625 3.33 19.11 48.55
CA ASN A 625 3.87 19.52 49.85
C ASN A 625 5.39 19.68 49.70
#